data_AF-A0A241VLQ7-F1
#
_entry.id   AF-A0A241VLQ7-F1
#
_cell.length_a   1.000
_cell.length_b   1.000
_cell.length_c   1.000
_cell.angle_alpha   90.00
_cell.angle_beta   90.00
_cell.angle_gamma   90.00
#
_symmetry.space_group_name_H-M   'P 1'
#
loop_
_entity.id
_entity.type
_entity.pdbx_description
1 polymer ?
#
loop_
_entity_poly.entity_id
_entity_poly.type
_entity_poly.pdbx_seq_one_letter_code
_entity_poly.pdbx_strand_id
1 'polypeptide(L)'
;MADLVVKSNKLVQALQALSLSETRLLQLAIVDARETGQGLSTDIPLELNALRYAQAFNVSTDAAYLALIEAEDSLFKRQFTITNDDGSTTKSRWIQDANYKKGQGHILVTLTRVVIEHVTKIDGFEQYFTSYHLQKTADFKSVYAVRLYELLMQWKSVGKTPQYELNKFRDQLGIGINEYTRMEAFKRRVLEIALDQINEFSDINVKYEQHKKGRVISGFSFTFKQKRSASAKVIHTKNPSDLFSKMTDPQRHLFANKLAELPEMGGYSQGTESYAQFAIRISEMLKDAEKFEELFPYLQKVGFHSA
;
A
#
# COMPACT_ATOMS: atom_id res chain seq x y z
N MET A 1 5.62 6.54 -10.08
CA MET A 1 5.38 7.31 -8.85
C MET A 1 4.96 6.33 -7.78
N ALA A 2 5.63 6.37 -6.64
CA ALA A 2 5.41 5.41 -5.58
C ALA A 2 4.45 6.03 -4.56
N ASP A 3 3.14 5.88 -4.82
CA ASP A 3 2.05 6.26 -3.90
C ASP A 3 2.02 5.34 -2.66
N LEU A 4 3.15 5.09 -2.01
CA LEU A 4 3.29 4.10 -0.95
C LEU A 4 3.22 4.78 0.42
N VAL A 5 2.14 4.50 1.15
CA VAL A 5 2.05 4.83 2.57
C VAL A 5 2.84 3.79 3.35
N VAL A 6 3.74 4.25 4.22
CA VAL A 6 4.56 3.38 5.08
C VAL A 6 4.50 3.86 6.51
N LYS A 7 4.18 2.96 7.43
CA LYS A 7 4.09 3.21 8.88
C LYS A 7 4.64 2.01 9.63
N SER A 8 5.34 2.22 10.73
CA SER A 8 5.76 1.13 11.61
C SER A 8 4.54 0.44 12.22
N ASN A 9 4.64 -0.85 12.50
CA ASN A 9 3.57 -1.64 13.11
C ASN A 9 3.19 -1.06 14.49
N LYS A 10 4.16 -0.55 15.25
CA LYS A 10 3.93 0.15 16.52
C LYS A 10 3.02 1.36 16.35
N LEU A 11 3.31 2.20 15.35
CA LEU A 11 2.45 3.34 15.04
C LEU A 11 1.07 2.87 14.60
N VAL A 12 0.97 1.91 13.67
CA VAL A 12 -0.34 1.39 13.22
C VAL A 12 -1.17 0.85 14.38
N GLN A 13 -0.56 0.17 15.35
CA GLN A 13 -1.23 -0.38 16.54
C GLN A 13 -1.48 0.65 17.66
N ALA A 14 -0.93 1.86 17.57
CA ALA A 14 -1.14 2.88 18.58
C ALA A 14 -2.61 3.31 18.65
N LEU A 15 -3.03 3.83 19.81
CA LEU A 15 -4.30 4.53 19.94
C LEU A 15 -4.19 5.86 19.18
N GLN A 16 -5.05 6.02 18.18
CA GLN A 16 -5.08 7.18 17.31
C GLN A 16 -6.54 7.59 17.07
N ALA A 17 -6.93 8.73 17.62
CA ALA A 17 -8.25 9.32 17.36
C ALA A 17 -8.07 10.44 16.35
N LEU A 18 -7.98 10.10 15.06
CA LEU A 18 -7.95 11.05 13.95
C LEU A 18 -9.29 11.02 13.19
N SER A 19 -9.67 12.13 12.59
CA SER A 19 -10.72 12.20 11.58
C SER A 19 -10.25 11.60 10.26
N LEU A 20 -11.16 11.43 9.31
CA LEU A 20 -10.80 10.99 7.96
C LEU A 20 -9.90 12.01 7.27
N SER A 21 -10.22 13.30 7.35
CA SER A 21 -9.42 14.39 6.75
C SER A 21 -8.01 14.43 7.34
N GLU A 22 -7.89 14.33 8.67
CA GLU A 22 -6.60 14.27 9.38
C GLU A 22 -5.78 13.03 8.97
N THR A 23 -6.43 11.86 8.86
CA THR A 23 -5.77 10.62 8.43
C THR A 23 -5.26 10.72 6.99
N ARG A 24 -6.08 11.24 6.08
CA ARG A 24 -5.75 11.44 4.67
C ARG A 24 -4.61 12.44 4.50
N LEU A 25 -4.63 13.52 5.27
CA LEU A 25 -3.58 14.52 5.27
C LEU A 25 -2.23 13.92 5.70
N LEU A 26 -2.22 13.10 6.76
CA LEU A 26 -1.02 12.39 7.19
C LEU A 26 -0.54 11.37 6.15
N GLN A 27 -1.46 10.60 5.54
CA GLN A 27 -1.11 9.65 4.47
C GLN A 27 -0.46 10.37 3.29
N LEU A 28 -1.03 11.50 2.88
CA LEU A 28 -0.50 12.32 1.80
C LEU A 28 0.88 12.88 2.15
N ALA A 29 1.06 13.37 3.37
CA ALA A 29 2.36 13.86 3.85
C ALA A 29 3.46 12.79 3.79
N ILE A 30 3.14 11.54 4.18
CA ILE A 30 4.08 10.42 4.10
C ILE A 30 4.46 10.09 2.66
N VAL A 31 3.49 10.15 1.74
CA VAL A 31 3.72 9.87 0.31
C VAL A 31 4.55 10.98 -0.32
N ASP A 32 4.13 12.24 -0.19
CA ASP A 32 4.79 13.39 -0.85
C ASP A 32 6.24 13.56 -0.36
N ALA A 33 6.52 13.36 0.93
CA ALA A 33 7.88 13.41 1.46
C ALA A 33 8.80 12.32 0.89
N ARG A 34 8.25 11.17 0.50
CA ARG A 34 8.99 10.08 -0.16
C ARG A 34 9.17 10.35 -1.65
N GLU A 35 8.13 10.83 -2.33
CA GLU A 35 8.17 11.08 -3.78
C GLU A 35 9.09 12.24 -4.15
N THR A 36 9.14 13.28 -3.33
CA THR A 36 9.99 14.46 -3.56
C THR A 36 11.47 14.22 -3.24
N GLY A 37 11.80 13.12 -2.56
CA GLY A 37 13.18 12.82 -2.12
C GLY A 37 13.74 13.82 -1.10
N GLN A 38 12.92 14.77 -0.63
CA GLN A 38 13.31 15.75 0.41
C GLN A 38 13.46 15.08 1.78
N GLY A 39 12.90 13.88 1.93
CA GLY A 39 12.82 13.20 3.22
C GLY A 39 11.84 13.90 4.15
N LEU A 40 11.80 13.44 5.40
CA LEU A 40 11.03 14.08 6.46
C LEU A 40 12.00 14.75 7.43
N SER A 41 11.75 16.03 7.72
CA SER A 41 12.56 16.82 8.64
C SER A 41 11.69 17.39 9.77
N THR A 42 12.32 17.61 10.92
CA THR A 42 11.70 18.36 12.03
C THR A 42 11.81 19.86 11.87
N ASP A 43 12.62 20.35 10.91
CA ASP A 43 12.97 21.77 10.78
C ASP A 43 12.42 22.38 9.49
N ILE A 44 12.12 21.54 8.49
CA ILE A 44 11.62 21.95 7.18
C ILE A 44 10.17 21.49 7.08
N PRO A 45 9.19 22.41 6.97
CA PRO A 45 7.80 22.02 6.83
C PRO A 45 7.53 21.41 5.45
N LEU A 46 6.63 20.43 5.42
CA LEU A 46 6.13 19.84 4.19
C LEU A 46 4.95 20.66 3.65
N GLU A 47 4.99 20.98 2.37
CA GLU A 47 3.88 21.64 1.68
C GLU A 47 2.82 20.61 1.23
N LEU A 48 1.58 20.81 1.67
CA LEU A 48 0.43 19.98 1.30
C LEU A 48 -0.58 20.79 0.52
N ASN A 49 -0.76 20.45 -0.76
CA ASN A 49 -1.58 21.19 -1.70
C ASN A 49 -3.01 20.64 -1.80
N ALA A 50 -4.00 21.51 -1.81
CA ALA A 50 -5.42 21.14 -1.91
C ALA A 50 -5.74 20.43 -3.24
N LEU A 51 -5.09 20.79 -4.34
CA LEU A 51 -5.27 20.14 -5.64
C LEU A 51 -4.77 18.69 -5.60
N ARG A 52 -3.59 18.45 -4.98
CA ARG A 52 -3.04 17.11 -4.81
C ARG A 52 -3.95 16.26 -3.91
N TYR A 53 -4.45 16.83 -2.81
CA TYR A 53 -5.44 16.17 -1.96
C TYR A 53 -6.73 15.82 -2.72
N ALA A 54 -7.26 16.77 -3.50
CA ALA A 54 -8.46 16.57 -4.31
C ALA A 54 -8.30 15.40 -5.29
N GLN A 55 -7.16 15.34 -5.99
CA GLN A 55 -6.81 14.27 -6.91
C GLN A 55 -6.63 12.92 -6.19
N ALA A 56 -5.90 12.91 -5.07
CA ALA A 56 -5.58 11.70 -4.34
C ALA A 56 -6.81 11.02 -3.73
N PHE A 57 -7.80 11.81 -3.29
CA PHE A 57 -8.98 11.31 -2.56
C PHE A 57 -10.30 11.47 -3.34
N ASN A 58 -10.22 11.84 -4.63
CA ASN A 58 -11.36 12.01 -5.53
C ASN A 58 -12.47 12.91 -4.94
N VAL A 59 -12.08 14.09 -4.45
CA VAL A 59 -13.00 15.11 -3.91
C VAL A 59 -12.88 16.42 -4.71
N SER A 60 -13.87 17.31 -4.59
CA SER A 60 -13.76 18.63 -5.21
C SER A 60 -12.62 19.44 -4.59
N THR A 61 -12.07 20.39 -5.35
CA THR A 61 -11.03 21.31 -4.86
C THR A 61 -11.48 22.11 -3.66
N ASP A 62 -12.74 22.53 -3.64
CA ASP A 62 -13.32 23.29 -2.52
C ASP A 62 -13.43 22.43 -1.26
N ALA A 63 -13.86 21.18 -1.40
CA ALA A 63 -13.91 20.24 -0.28
C ALA A 63 -12.51 19.89 0.23
N ALA A 64 -11.54 19.73 -0.67
CA ALA A 64 -10.14 19.51 -0.31
C ALA A 64 -9.58 20.70 0.49
N TYR A 65 -9.87 21.92 0.05
CA TYR A 65 -9.44 23.14 0.74
C TYR A 65 -10.02 23.24 2.15
N LEU A 66 -11.32 22.99 2.32
CA LEU A 66 -11.97 22.93 3.62
C LEU A 66 -11.36 21.82 4.51
N ALA A 67 -11.07 20.65 3.94
CA ALA A 67 -10.46 19.55 4.66
C ALA A 67 -9.05 19.89 5.16
N LEU A 68 -8.24 20.62 4.37
CA LEU A 68 -6.92 21.07 4.81
C LEU A 68 -7.02 22.07 5.97
N ILE A 69 -7.95 23.02 5.92
CA ILE A 69 -8.16 24.00 7.00
C ILE A 69 -8.64 23.30 8.28
N GLU A 70 -9.63 22.41 8.16
CA GLU A 70 -10.14 21.66 9.31
C GLU A 70 -9.05 20.76 9.92
N ALA A 71 -8.29 20.07 9.07
CA ALA A 71 -7.18 19.24 9.51
C ALA A 71 -6.06 20.06 10.14
N GLU A 72 -5.78 21.27 9.66
CA GLU A 72 -4.81 22.18 10.28
C GLU A 72 -5.19 22.52 11.73
N ASP A 73 -6.43 22.98 11.96
CA ASP A 73 -6.91 23.36 13.30
C ASP A 73 -6.99 22.16 14.27
N SER A 74 -7.38 20.98 13.75
CA SER A 74 -7.62 19.80 14.57
C SER A 74 -6.36 18.93 14.79
N LEU A 75 -5.53 18.72 13.76
CA LEU A 75 -4.40 17.79 13.81
C LEU A 75 -3.33 18.22 14.82
N PHE A 76 -3.10 19.53 14.96
CA PHE A 76 -2.20 20.08 15.98
C PHE A 76 -2.63 19.67 17.40
N LYS A 77 -3.94 19.56 17.64
CA LYS A 77 -4.53 19.18 18.93
C LYS A 77 -4.57 17.67 19.14
N ARG A 78 -4.22 16.86 18.13
CA ARG A 78 -4.19 15.40 18.25
C ARG A 78 -2.92 14.91 18.91
N GLN A 79 -3.03 13.80 19.61
CA GLN A 79 -1.94 13.11 20.26
C GLN A 79 -2.10 11.61 20.06
N PHE A 80 -1.01 10.88 20.20
CA PHE A 80 -1.01 9.42 20.22
C PHE A 80 -0.04 8.94 21.31
N THR A 81 -0.19 7.66 21.67
CA THR A 81 0.68 6.99 22.64
C THR A 81 1.21 5.71 22.03
N ILE A 82 2.54 5.54 22.07
CA ILE A 82 3.22 4.31 21.66
C ILE A 82 3.78 3.62 22.89
N THR A 83 3.71 2.29 22.90
CA THR A 83 4.36 1.44 23.90
C THR A 83 5.74 1.04 23.36
N ASN A 84 6.76 1.30 24.16
CA ASN A 84 8.15 0.99 23.87
C ASN A 84 8.47 -0.47 24.25
N ASP A 85 9.61 -0.98 23.80
CA ASP A 85 10.00 -2.39 24.02
C ASP A 85 10.30 -2.70 25.50
N ASP A 86 10.66 -1.68 26.28
CA ASP A 86 10.85 -1.74 27.73
C ASP A 86 9.55 -1.66 28.53
N GLY A 87 8.39 -1.56 27.84
CA GLY A 87 7.07 -1.41 28.45
C GLY A 87 6.72 0.02 28.86
N SER A 88 7.65 0.98 28.71
CA SER A 88 7.35 2.40 28.92
C SER A 88 6.43 2.94 27.82
N THR A 89 5.84 4.12 28.03
CA THR A 89 4.98 4.75 27.03
C THR A 89 5.52 6.11 26.63
N THR A 90 5.51 6.38 25.32
CA THR A 90 5.84 7.68 24.75
C THR A 90 4.57 8.33 24.22
N LYS A 91 4.26 9.51 24.75
CA LYS A 91 3.13 10.34 24.32
C LYS A 91 3.65 11.45 23.44
N SER A 92 3.11 11.59 22.23
CA SER A 92 3.55 12.59 21.26
C SER A 92 2.38 13.22 20.50
N ARG A 93 2.64 14.39 19.92
CA ARG A 93 1.77 15.03 18.92
C ARG A 93 2.04 14.46 17.54
N TRP A 94 1.08 14.61 16.64
CA TRP A 94 1.26 14.25 15.23
C TRP A 94 2.16 15.24 14.50
N ILE A 95 1.94 16.52 14.76
CA ILE A 95 2.63 17.62 14.11
C ILE A 95 3.19 18.58 15.18
N GLN A 96 4.31 19.22 14.87
CA GLN A 96 4.94 20.25 15.69
C GLN A 96 4.30 21.61 15.48
N ASP A 97 3.99 21.90 14.22
CA ASP A 97 3.34 23.13 13.79
C ASP A 97 2.60 22.86 12.48
N ALA A 98 1.65 23.75 12.22
CA ALA A 98 1.04 23.90 10.92
C ALA A 98 0.90 25.40 10.64
N ASN A 99 1.05 25.76 9.37
CA ASN A 99 0.88 27.12 8.89
C ASN A 99 -0.06 27.11 7.70
N TYR A 100 -1.22 27.72 7.87
CA TYR A 100 -2.15 27.98 6.78
C TYR A 100 -2.11 29.45 6.39
N LYS A 101 -1.78 29.71 5.12
CA LYS A 101 -1.88 31.04 4.52
C LYS A 101 -3.13 31.11 3.66
N LYS A 102 -4.10 31.90 4.11
CA LYS A 102 -5.38 32.08 3.43
C LYS A 102 -5.17 32.46 1.96
N GLY A 103 -5.84 31.73 1.06
CA GLY A 103 -5.83 32.00 -0.37
C GLY A 103 -4.65 31.41 -1.16
N GLN A 104 -3.75 30.65 -0.53
CA GLN A 104 -2.61 30.04 -1.22
C GLN A 104 -2.84 28.58 -1.67
N GLY A 105 -3.97 27.97 -1.31
CA GLY A 105 -4.32 26.62 -1.75
C GLY A 105 -3.47 25.49 -1.16
N HIS A 106 -2.63 25.77 -0.16
CA HIS A 106 -1.80 24.80 0.52
C HIS A 106 -1.68 25.11 2.02
N ILE A 107 -1.23 24.13 2.79
CA ILE A 107 -0.76 24.29 4.17
C ILE A 107 0.67 23.80 4.27
N LEU A 108 1.41 24.35 5.24
CA LEU A 108 2.73 23.87 5.61
C LEU A 108 2.60 23.10 6.92
N VAL A 109 3.16 21.89 7.00
CA VAL A 109 3.06 21.04 8.19
C VAL A 109 4.41 20.43 8.54
N THR A 110 4.79 20.50 9.80
CA THR A 110 6.01 19.88 10.30
C THR A 110 5.65 18.67 11.16
N LEU A 111 6.05 17.46 10.75
CA LEU A 111 5.81 16.25 11.55
C LEU A 111 6.69 16.24 12.82
N THR A 112 6.21 15.61 13.89
CA THR A 112 7.07 15.42 15.08
C THR A 112 8.16 14.38 14.82
N ARG A 113 9.30 14.51 15.51
CA ARG A 113 10.39 13.53 15.50
C ARG A 113 9.87 12.08 15.64
N VAL A 114 8.96 11.85 16.60
CA VAL A 114 8.40 10.52 16.86
C VAL A 114 7.62 9.99 15.65
N VAL A 115 6.84 10.84 14.97
CA VAL A 115 6.15 10.41 13.74
C VAL A 115 7.15 10.06 12.65
N ILE A 116 8.16 10.91 12.42
CA ILE A 116 9.19 10.72 11.40
C ILE A 116 9.91 9.37 11.58
N GLU A 117 10.33 9.05 12.80
CA GLU A 117 10.95 7.77 13.16
C GLU A 117 10.06 6.56 12.81
N HIS A 118 8.74 6.74 12.88
CA HIS A 118 7.77 5.68 12.62
C HIS A 118 7.23 5.62 11.19
N VAL A 119 7.59 6.54 10.30
CA VAL A 119 7.14 6.52 8.89
C VAL A 119 8.31 6.47 7.89
N THR A 120 9.52 6.77 8.37
CA THR A 120 10.76 6.60 7.62
C THR A 120 11.21 5.14 7.74
N LYS A 121 11.24 4.42 6.62
CA LYS A 121 11.72 3.03 6.60
C LYS A 121 13.24 3.05 6.70
N ILE A 122 13.81 2.28 7.62
CA ILE A 122 15.25 2.05 7.69
C ILE A 122 15.52 0.72 6.98
N ASP A 123 16.47 0.74 6.04
CA ASP A 123 16.86 -0.45 5.27
C ASP A 123 17.25 -1.60 6.21
N GLY A 124 16.76 -2.81 5.92
CA GLY A 124 16.97 -4.01 6.75
C GLY A 124 15.92 -4.28 7.83
N PHE A 125 15.00 -3.34 8.11
CA PHE A 125 13.96 -3.50 9.15
C PHE A 125 12.54 -3.62 8.58
N GLU A 126 12.40 -4.12 7.35
CA GLU A 126 11.13 -4.08 6.60
C GLU A 126 9.96 -4.78 7.32
N GLN A 127 10.24 -5.85 8.06
CA GLN A 127 9.24 -6.65 8.79
C GLN A 127 8.51 -5.88 9.90
N TYR A 128 9.05 -4.74 10.34
CA TYR A 128 8.44 -3.90 11.38
C TYR A 128 7.56 -2.79 10.80
N PHE A 129 7.39 -2.74 9.48
CA PHE A 129 6.60 -1.74 8.80
C PHE A 129 5.43 -2.34 8.04
N THR A 130 4.31 -1.63 8.11
CA THR A 130 3.15 -1.81 7.25
C THR A 130 3.27 -0.88 6.06
N SER A 131 3.03 -1.39 4.86
CA SER A 131 2.99 -0.58 3.65
C SER A 131 1.83 -0.96 2.74
N TYR A 132 1.25 0.04 2.09
CA TYR A 132 0.17 -0.11 1.12
C TYR A 132 0.11 1.09 0.18
N HIS A 133 -0.48 0.92 -0.99
CA HIS A 133 -0.69 2.03 -1.91
C HIS A 133 -1.83 2.92 -1.43
N LEU A 134 -1.63 4.25 -1.45
CA LEU A 134 -2.60 5.25 -1.02
C LEU A 134 -3.99 5.03 -1.63
N GLN A 135 -4.00 4.69 -2.93
CA GLN A 135 -5.21 4.40 -3.71
C GLN A 135 -6.09 3.30 -3.09
N LYS A 136 -5.53 2.39 -2.28
CA LYS A 136 -6.31 1.31 -1.63
C LYS A 136 -7.20 1.80 -0.51
N THR A 137 -6.94 2.99 0.02
CA THR A 137 -7.73 3.61 1.09
C THR A 137 -8.35 4.95 0.66
N ALA A 138 -7.99 5.46 -0.51
CA ALA A 138 -8.39 6.79 -0.97
C ALA A 138 -9.91 6.99 -0.99
N ASP A 139 -10.65 6.00 -1.50
CA ASP A 139 -12.10 6.04 -1.66
C ASP A 139 -12.88 5.71 -0.37
N PHE A 140 -12.19 5.37 0.72
CA PHE A 140 -12.88 5.10 1.98
C PHE A 140 -13.49 6.37 2.57
N LYS A 141 -14.77 6.29 2.96
CA LYS A 141 -15.54 7.37 3.59
C LYS A 141 -15.56 7.25 5.12
N SER A 142 -15.11 6.13 5.67
CA SER A 142 -15.03 5.90 7.11
C SER A 142 -13.58 5.82 7.55
N VAL A 143 -13.21 6.60 8.58
CA VAL A 143 -11.88 6.47 9.19
C VAL A 143 -11.66 5.07 9.76
N TYR A 144 -12.72 4.40 10.24
CA TYR A 144 -12.64 3.03 10.73
C TYR A 144 -12.28 2.03 9.62
N ALA A 145 -12.70 2.29 8.37
CA ALA A 145 -12.28 1.47 7.22
C ALA A 145 -10.78 1.60 6.96
N VAL A 146 -10.25 2.82 7.02
CA VAL A 146 -8.80 3.07 6.89
C VAL A 146 -8.04 2.37 8.00
N ARG A 147 -8.44 2.57 9.26
CA ARG A 147 -7.78 1.96 10.43
C ARG A 147 -7.82 0.44 10.39
N LEU A 148 -8.97 -0.15 10.08
CA LEU A 148 -9.08 -1.61 9.95
C LEU A 148 -8.19 -2.11 8.82
N TYR A 149 -8.20 -1.48 7.64
CA TYR A 149 -7.33 -1.87 6.55
C TYR A 149 -5.84 -1.85 6.93
N GLU A 150 -5.38 -0.80 7.61
CA GLU A 150 -4.00 -0.71 8.11
C GLU A 150 -3.66 -1.84 9.09
N LEU A 151 -4.59 -2.17 10.00
CA LEU A 151 -4.42 -3.30 10.93
C LEU A 151 -4.34 -4.64 10.20
N LEU A 152 -5.09 -4.83 9.11
CA LEU A 152 -5.04 -6.05 8.29
C LEU A 152 -3.74 -6.14 7.49
N MET A 153 -3.24 -5.02 6.95
CA MET A 153 -2.03 -5.00 6.11
C MET A 153 -0.76 -5.42 6.85
N GLN A 154 -0.72 -5.30 8.19
CA GLN A 154 0.33 -5.91 9.02
C GLN A 154 0.46 -7.42 8.81
N TRP A 155 -0.65 -8.08 8.47
CA TRP A 155 -0.75 -9.52 8.31
C TRP A 155 -0.88 -9.94 6.85
N LYS A 156 -0.50 -9.06 5.90
CA LYS A 156 -0.69 -9.27 4.46
C LYS A 156 -0.10 -10.59 3.96
N SER A 157 1.06 -11.00 4.47
CA SER A 157 1.74 -12.25 4.11
C SER A 157 1.02 -13.50 4.63
N VAL A 158 0.31 -13.39 5.75
CA VAL A 158 -0.39 -14.49 6.41
C VAL A 158 -1.84 -14.61 5.92
N GLY A 159 -2.47 -13.49 5.58
CA GLY A 159 -3.88 -13.43 5.13
C GLY A 159 -4.91 -13.61 6.25
N LYS A 160 -4.47 -13.61 7.51
CA LYS A 160 -5.35 -13.64 8.70
C LYS A 160 -4.70 -12.96 9.89
N THR A 161 -5.51 -12.39 10.76
CA THR A 161 -5.06 -11.74 11.99
C THR A 161 -5.16 -12.68 13.19
N PRO A 162 -4.38 -12.45 14.26
CA PRO A 162 -4.71 -12.99 15.58
C PRO A 162 -6.08 -12.46 16.04
N GLN A 163 -6.60 -13.04 17.12
CA GLN A 163 -7.75 -12.48 17.81
C GLN A 163 -7.35 -11.14 18.44
N TYR A 164 -8.01 -10.07 18.03
CA TYR A 164 -7.97 -8.80 18.75
C TYR A 164 -8.93 -8.88 19.93
N GLU A 165 -8.41 -8.62 21.13
CA GLU A 165 -9.23 -8.38 22.32
C GLU A 165 -10.11 -7.14 22.09
N LEU A 166 -11.37 -7.20 22.51
CA LEU A 166 -12.39 -6.20 22.16
C LEU A 166 -11.99 -4.77 22.53
N ASN A 167 -11.50 -4.53 23.76
CA ASN A 167 -11.16 -3.18 24.20
C ASN A 167 -9.93 -2.66 23.45
N LYS A 168 -8.88 -3.48 23.35
CA LYS A 168 -7.68 -3.13 22.56
C LYS A 168 -8.02 -2.84 21.10
N PHE A 169 -8.95 -3.60 20.50
CA PHE A 169 -9.37 -3.38 19.13
C PHE A 169 -10.09 -2.03 18.96
N ARG A 170 -10.96 -1.68 19.91
CA ARG A 170 -11.67 -0.39 19.91
C ARG A 170 -10.69 0.77 20.04
N ASP A 171 -9.69 0.65 20.90
CA ASP A 171 -8.61 1.63 21.06
C ASP A 171 -7.82 1.82 19.76
N GLN A 172 -7.46 0.73 19.09
CA GLN A 172 -6.74 0.76 17.81
C GLN A 172 -7.52 1.41 16.67
N LEU A 173 -8.85 1.27 16.70
CA LEU A 173 -9.76 1.94 15.78
C LEU A 173 -10.02 3.42 16.15
N GLY A 174 -9.51 3.89 17.30
CA GLY A 174 -9.67 5.27 17.75
C GLY A 174 -11.05 5.57 18.35
N ILE A 175 -11.77 4.55 18.80
CA ILE A 175 -13.13 4.69 19.34
C ILE A 175 -13.06 5.08 20.81
N GLY A 176 -13.77 6.13 21.19
CA GLY A 176 -13.83 6.58 22.58
C GLY A 176 -14.46 5.53 23.51
N ILE A 177 -14.09 5.61 24.81
CA ILE A 177 -14.54 4.68 25.86
C ILE A 177 -16.08 4.54 25.88
N ASN A 178 -16.79 5.65 25.66
CA ASN A 178 -18.25 5.72 25.74
C ASN A 178 -18.96 5.68 24.37
N GLU A 179 -18.22 5.49 23.26
CA GLU A 179 -18.80 5.47 21.92
C GLU A 179 -19.20 4.06 21.51
N TYR A 180 -20.40 3.88 20.93
CA TYR A 180 -20.87 2.56 20.48
C TYR A 180 -20.75 1.46 21.55
N THR A 181 -21.10 1.77 22.81
CA THR A 181 -20.98 0.85 23.95
C THR A 181 -21.78 -0.44 23.74
N ARG A 182 -22.94 -0.35 23.07
CA ARG A 182 -23.72 -1.52 22.66
C ARG A 182 -23.02 -2.22 21.50
N MET A 183 -22.82 -3.53 21.64
CA MET A 183 -22.18 -4.36 20.62
C MET A 183 -22.88 -4.29 19.26
N GLU A 184 -24.21 -4.21 19.24
CA GLU A 184 -24.97 -3.98 18.00
C GLU A 184 -24.57 -2.67 17.31
N ALA A 185 -24.44 -1.59 18.08
CA ALA A 185 -24.06 -0.29 17.56
C ALA A 185 -22.60 -0.30 17.06
N PHE A 186 -21.68 -0.96 17.79
CA PHE A 186 -20.30 -1.15 17.34
C PHE A 186 -20.25 -1.88 16.01
N LYS A 187 -20.97 -3.00 15.88
CA LYS A 187 -20.99 -3.75 14.61
C LYS A 187 -21.54 -2.92 13.46
N ARG A 188 -22.73 -2.37 13.62
CA ARG A 188 -23.44 -1.64 12.56
C ARG A 188 -22.74 -0.34 12.15
N ARG A 189 -22.17 0.41 13.09
CA ARG A 189 -21.61 1.76 12.84
C ARG A 189 -20.11 1.77 12.59
N VAL A 190 -19.40 0.69 12.94
CA VAL A 190 -17.94 0.62 12.83
C VAL A 190 -17.53 -0.58 12.00
N LEU A 191 -17.76 -1.79 12.51
CA LEU A 191 -17.19 -3.01 11.93
C LEU A 191 -17.73 -3.30 10.54
N GLU A 192 -19.05 -3.31 10.38
CA GLU A 192 -19.72 -3.64 9.12
C GLU A 192 -19.45 -2.56 8.07
N ILE A 193 -19.58 -1.27 8.42
CA ILE A 193 -19.23 -0.16 7.53
C ILE A 193 -17.77 -0.24 7.06
N ALA A 194 -16.84 -0.57 7.97
CA ALA A 194 -15.44 -0.72 7.62
C ALA A 194 -15.21 -1.89 6.65
N LEU A 195 -15.82 -3.05 6.92
CA LEU A 195 -15.70 -4.23 6.09
C LEU A 195 -16.32 -4.04 4.71
N ASP A 196 -17.49 -3.41 4.62
CA ASP A 196 -18.16 -3.13 3.35
C ASP A 196 -17.29 -2.24 2.47
N GLN A 197 -16.75 -1.14 3.02
CA GLN A 197 -15.86 -0.26 2.26
C GLN A 197 -14.56 -0.94 1.83
N ILE A 198 -13.94 -1.75 2.71
CA ILE A 198 -12.74 -2.51 2.35
C ILE A 198 -13.07 -3.49 1.22
N ASN A 199 -14.16 -4.24 1.35
CA ASN A 199 -14.60 -5.22 0.36
C ASN A 199 -15.04 -4.59 -0.96
N GLU A 200 -15.50 -3.34 -0.95
CA GLU A 200 -15.90 -2.62 -2.16
C GLU A 200 -14.67 -2.00 -2.85
N PHE A 201 -13.92 -1.15 -2.14
CA PHE A 201 -12.95 -0.25 -2.76
C PHE A 201 -11.48 -0.72 -2.70
N SER A 202 -11.13 -1.67 -1.84
CA SER A 202 -9.73 -2.09 -1.67
C SER A 202 -9.32 -3.28 -2.56
N ASP A 203 -8.06 -3.69 -2.48
CA ASP A 203 -7.49 -4.87 -3.13
C ASP A 203 -7.75 -6.20 -2.41
N ILE A 204 -8.50 -6.21 -1.31
CA ILE A 204 -8.76 -7.43 -0.52
C ILE A 204 -10.25 -7.67 -0.30
N ASN A 205 -10.60 -8.94 -0.13
CA ASN A 205 -11.88 -9.37 0.44
C ASN A 205 -11.64 -9.88 1.86
N VAL A 206 -12.36 -9.35 2.83
CA VAL A 206 -12.23 -9.58 4.27
C VAL A 206 -13.51 -10.17 4.83
N LYS A 207 -13.34 -11.15 5.71
CA LYS A 207 -14.38 -11.68 6.59
C LYS A 207 -13.90 -11.62 8.04
N TYR A 208 -14.84 -11.53 8.98
CA TYR A 208 -14.54 -11.56 10.40
C TYR A 208 -15.16 -12.78 11.07
N GLU A 209 -14.51 -13.23 12.14
CA GLU A 209 -15.07 -14.18 13.09
C GLU A 209 -15.19 -13.48 14.45
N GLN A 210 -16.31 -13.67 15.14
CA GLN A 210 -16.49 -13.17 16.50
C GLN A 210 -16.11 -14.27 17.49
N HIS A 211 -15.40 -13.89 18.54
CA HIS A 211 -15.03 -14.79 19.64
C HIS A 211 -15.84 -14.43 20.87
N LYS A 212 -16.30 -15.45 21.61
CA LYS A 212 -17.12 -15.28 22.81
C LYS A 212 -16.50 -15.94 24.02
N LYS A 213 -16.66 -15.32 25.18
CA LYS A 213 -16.47 -15.92 26.50
C LYS A 213 -17.82 -15.94 27.19
N GLY A 214 -18.49 -17.09 27.16
CA GLY A 214 -19.90 -17.21 27.58
C GLY A 214 -20.82 -16.37 26.69
N ARG A 215 -21.60 -15.47 27.29
CA ARG A 215 -22.52 -14.57 26.57
C ARG A 215 -21.85 -13.31 26.01
N VAL A 216 -20.62 -13.01 26.46
CA VAL A 216 -19.92 -11.77 26.13
C VAL A 216 -19.00 -12.01 24.92
N ILE A 217 -19.02 -11.09 23.95
CA ILE A 217 -18.03 -11.10 22.86
C ILE A 217 -16.69 -10.63 23.42
N SER A 218 -15.68 -11.48 23.30
CA SER A 218 -14.33 -11.23 23.81
C SER A 218 -13.39 -10.61 22.77
N GLY A 219 -13.72 -10.71 21.48
CA GLY A 219 -12.88 -10.17 20.43
C GLY A 219 -13.27 -10.58 19.02
N PHE A 220 -12.43 -10.19 18.06
CA PHE A 220 -12.62 -10.45 16.64
C PHE A 220 -11.31 -10.90 16.00
N SER A 221 -11.39 -11.83 15.05
CA SER A 221 -10.31 -12.14 14.13
C SER A 221 -10.77 -11.92 12.69
N PHE A 222 -9.83 -11.70 11.79
CA PHE A 222 -10.12 -11.42 10.39
C PHE A 222 -9.36 -12.38 9.50
N THR A 223 -10.04 -12.85 8.45
CA THR A 223 -9.41 -13.60 7.35
C THR A 223 -9.66 -12.83 6.07
N PHE A 224 -8.62 -12.69 5.25
CA PHE A 224 -8.70 -11.91 4.04
C PHE A 224 -7.86 -12.48 2.91
N LYS A 225 -8.29 -12.23 1.68
CA LYS A 225 -7.63 -12.68 0.46
C LYS A 225 -7.51 -11.51 -0.50
N GLN A 226 -6.39 -11.44 -1.21
CA GLN A 226 -6.22 -10.55 -2.35
C GLN A 226 -7.35 -10.80 -3.35
N LYS A 227 -8.05 -9.74 -3.76
CA LYS A 227 -8.96 -9.79 -4.89
C LYS A 227 -8.12 -10.18 -6.10
N ARG A 228 -8.65 -11.11 -6.91
CA ARG A 228 -8.10 -11.31 -8.25
C ARG A 228 -8.29 -9.99 -8.96
N SER A 229 -7.20 -9.27 -9.21
CA SER A 229 -7.29 -8.05 -9.98
C SER A 229 -7.86 -8.40 -11.35
N ALA A 230 -8.71 -7.56 -11.93
CA ALA A 230 -9.07 -7.70 -13.34
C ALA A 230 -7.84 -7.54 -14.26
N SER A 231 -6.70 -7.05 -13.72
CA SER A 231 -5.37 -7.09 -14.34
C SER A 231 -4.65 -8.43 -14.21
N ALA A 232 -5.16 -9.34 -13.39
CA ALA A 232 -4.99 -10.78 -13.50
C ALA A 232 -6.20 -11.38 -14.22
N LYS A 233 -6.61 -10.76 -15.34
CA LYS A 233 -6.77 -11.63 -16.51
C LYS A 233 -5.44 -12.36 -16.59
N VAL A 234 -5.47 -13.64 -16.20
CA VAL A 234 -4.68 -14.65 -16.87
C VAL A 234 -4.58 -14.15 -18.30
N ILE A 235 -3.38 -13.73 -18.71
CA ILE A 235 -3.08 -13.67 -20.12
C ILE A 235 -3.40 -15.11 -20.52
N HIS A 236 -4.63 -15.33 -21.01
CA HIS A 236 -4.84 -16.39 -21.97
C HIS A 236 -3.80 -16.03 -23.00
N THR A 237 -2.69 -16.78 -22.90
CA THR A 237 -1.71 -17.00 -23.94
C THR A 237 -2.36 -16.63 -25.25
N LYS A 238 -2.10 -15.41 -25.72
CA LYS A 238 -2.21 -15.16 -27.16
C LYS A 238 -1.33 -16.26 -27.73
N ASN A 239 -1.90 -17.11 -28.58
CA ASN A 239 -1.17 -18.27 -29.11
C ASN A 239 0.24 -17.83 -29.52
N PRO A 240 1.30 -18.60 -29.22
CA PRO A 240 2.66 -18.21 -29.60
C PRO A 240 2.77 -17.79 -31.07
N SER A 241 1.96 -18.40 -31.95
CA SER A 241 1.76 -18.01 -33.35
C SER A 241 1.35 -16.54 -33.59
N ASP A 242 0.47 -15.95 -32.77
CA ASP A 242 0.05 -14.54 -32.89
C ASP A 242 1.16 -13.56 -32.49
N LEU A 243 2.09 -14.01 -31.64
CA LEU A 243 3.21 -13.20 -31.17
C LEU A 243 4.43 -13.32 -32.09
N PHE A 244 4.61 -14.49 -32.68
CA PHE A 244 5.60 -14.74 -33.73
C PHE A 244 5.44 -13.76 -34.89
N SER A 245 4.21 -13.57 -35.39
CA SER A 245 3.94 -12.64 -36.51
C SER A 245 4.16 -11.15 -36.20
N LYS A 246 4.32 -10.79 -34.92
CA LYS A 246 4.47 -9.40 -34.46
C LYS A 246 5.87 -9.07 -33.95
N MET A 247 6.77 -10.05 -33.86
CA MET A 247 8.12 -9.83 -33.34
C MET A 247 8.97 -9.10 -34.39
N THR A 248 9.38 -7.87 -34.07
CA THR A 248 10.26 -7.09 -34.95
C THR A 248 11.71 -7.59 -34.89
N ASP A 249 12.49 -7.38 -35.95
CA ASP A 249 13.92 -7.74 -35.98
C ASP A 249 14.70 -7.20 -34.77
N PRO A 250 14.55 -5.92 -34.35
CA PRO A 250 15.26 -5.41 -33.18
C PRO A 250 14.86 -6.10 -31.88
N GLN A 251 13.57 -6.42 -31.70
CA GLN A 251 13.11 -7.18 -30.54
C GLN A 251 13.70 -8.58 -30.54
N ARG A 252 13.74 -9.25 -31.69
CA ARG A 252 14.31 -10.59 -31.82
C ARG A 252 15.78 -10.62 -31.40
N HIS A 253 16.58 -9.66 -31.87
CA HIS A 253 17.99 -9.55 -31.45
C HIS A 253 18.14 -9.21 -29.97
N LEU A 254 17.29 -8.31 -29.43
CA LEU A 254 17.30 -7.96 -28.01
C LEU A 254 17.05 -9.20 -27.13
N PHE A 255 15.99 -9.95 -27.42
CA PHE A 255 15.63 -11.12 -26.63
C PHE A 255 16.58 -12.30 -26.85
N ALA A 256 17.13 -12.46 -28.06
CA ALA A 256 18.14 -13.48 -28.32
C ALA A 256 19.42 -13.27 -27.49
N ASN A 257 19.87 -12.03 -27.30
CA ASN A 257 21.00 -11.73 -26.41
C ASN A 257 20.69 -12.10 -24.96
N LYS A 258 19.49 -11.75 -24.47
CA LYS A 258 19.07 -12.12 -23.11
C LYS A 258 18.95 -13.63 -22.92
N LEU A 259 18.46 -14.34 -23.93
CA LEU A 259 18.34 -15.79 -23.89
C LEU A 259 19.71 -16.49 -23.90
N ALA A 260 20.70 -15.98 -24.65
CA ALA A 260 22.02 -16.58 -24.70
C ALA A 260 22.71 -16.65 -23.33
N GLU A 261 22.42 -15.68 -22.45
CA GLU A 261 22.99 -15.61 -21.10
C GLU A 261 22.25 -16.48 -20.06
N LEU A 262 21.11 -17.09 -20.42
CA LEU A 262 20.38 -17.96 -19.49
C LEU A 262 21.11 -19.30 -19.29
N PRO A 263 21.35 -19.73 -18.04
CA PRO A 263 21.92 -21.06 -17.76
C PRO A 263 21.11 -22.20 -18.38
N GLU A 264 19.77 -22.08 -18.41
CA GLU A 264 18.89 -23.11 -18.97
C GLU A 264 19.00 -23.23 -20.50
N MET A 265 19.49 -22.19 -21.18
CA MET A 265 19.68 -22.20 -22.63
C MET A 265 20.98 -22.90 -23.05
N GLY A 266 21.84 -23.28 -22.09
CA GLY A 266 23.10 -23.97 -22.37
C GLY A 266 22.94 -25.27 -23.18
N GLY A 267 21.81 -25.97 -23.05
CA GLY A 267 21.52 -27.18 -23.85
C GLY A 267 21.26 -26.91 -25.34
N TYR A 268 20.92 -25.68 -25.70
CA TYR A 268 20.79 -25.28 -27.10
C TYR A 268 22.13 -24.90 -27.70
N SER A 269 23.13 -24.55 -26.88
CA SER A 269 24.48 -24.13 -27.29
C SER A 269 25.22 -25.22 -28.05
N GLN A 270 26.01 -24.86 -29.06
CA GLN A 270 26.83 -25.82 -29.83
C GLN A 270 28.32 -25.56 -29.70
N GLY A 271 29.05 -26.60 -29.26
CA GLY A 271 30.51 -26.60 -29.17
C GLY A 271 31.04 -25.61 -28.14
N THR A 272 32.03 -24.80 -28.52
CA THR A 272 32.66 -23.77 -27.70
C THR A 272 32.25 -22.36 -28.15
N GLU A 273 31.02 -22.18 -28.60
CA GLU A 273 30.55 -20.89 -29.09
C GLU A 273 30.51 -19.82 -27.97
N SER A 274 30.80 -18.58 -28.33
CA SER A 274 30.64 -17.44 -27.42
C SER A 274 29.17 -17.04 -27.28
N TYR A 275 28.81 -16.35 -26.20
CA TYR A 275 27.45 -15.84 -25.99
C TYR A 275 26.93 -14.99 -27.17
N ALA A 276 27.79 -14.21 -27.81
CA ALA A 276 27.43 -13.41 -28.98
C ALA A 276 27.08 -14.28 -30.20
N GLN A 277 27.85 -15.35 -30.43
CA GLN A 277 27.57 -16.31 -31.52
C GLN A 277 26.28 -17.09 -31.23
N PHE A 278 26.07 -17.49 -29.97
CA PHE A 278 24.85 -18.16 -29.55
C PHE A 278 23.61 -17.27 -29.70
N ALA A 279 23.72 -15.98 -29.34
CA ALA A 279 22.64 -15.00 -29.51
C ALA A 279 22.25 -14.81 -30.99
N ILE A 280 23.22 -14.77 -31.92
CA ILE A 280 22.92 -14.71 -33.35
C ILE A 280 22.11 -15.93 -33.78
N ARG A 281 22.50 -17.13 -33.32
CA ARG A 281 21.79 -18.37 -33.65
C ARG A 281 20.39 -18.44 -33.05
N ILE A 282 20.21 -18.01 -31.80
CA ILE A 282 18.87 -17.89 -31.18
C ILE A 282 18.02 -16.90 -31.99
N SER A 283 18.59 -15.79 -32.46
CA SER A 283 17.86 -14.83 -33.28
C SER A 283 17.40 -15.40 -34.62
N GLU A 284 18.12 -16.39 -35.19
CA GLU A 284 17.66 -17.13 -36.37
C GLU A 284 16.60 -18.18 -36.00
N MET A 285 16.75 -18.88 -34.86
CA MET A 285 15.73 -19.81 -34.36
C MET A 285 14.39 -19.13 -34.14
N LEU A 286 14.38 -17.90 -33.63
CA LEU A 286 13.15 -17.12 -33.41
C LEU A 286 12.44 -16.66 -34.70
N LYS A 287 13.02 -16.93 -35.89
CA LYS A 287 12.33 -16.76 -37.19
C LYS A 287 11.54 -17.99 -37.62
N ASP A 288 11.71 -19.12 -36.94
CA ASP A 288 10.94 -20.33 -37.17
C ASP A 288 9.80 -20.39 -36.15
N ALA A 289 8.58 -20.64 -36.62
CA ALA A 289 7.39 -20.62 -35.77
C ALA A 289 7.43 -21.72 -34.70
N GLU A 290 7.87 -22.93 -35.06
CA GLU A 290 7.95 -24.07 -34.13
C GLU A 290 9.02 -23.81 -33.06
N LYS A 291 10.17 -23.28 -33.47
CA LYS A 291 11.24 -22.89 -32.54
C LYS A 291 10.86 -21.71 -31.66
N PHE A 292 10.07 -20.77 -32.18
CA PHE A 292 9.52 -19.68 -31.38
C PHE A 292 8.58 -20.21 -30.29
N GLU A 293 7.70 -21.17 -30.59
CA GLU A 293 6.83 -21.78 -29.58
C GLU A 293 7.65 -22.54 -28.54
N GLU A 294 8.68 -23.28 -28.98
CA GLU A 294 9.60 -24.01 -28.09
C GLU A 294 10.33 -23.06 -27.11
N LEU A 295 10.79 -21.91 -27.60
CA LEU A 295 11.54 -20.92 -26.81
C LEU A 295 10.64 -19.94 -26.05
N PHE A 296 9.34 -19.97 -26.29
CA PHE A 296 8.38 -19.03 -25.71
C PHE A 296 8.40 -18.95 -24.17
N PRO A 297 8.49 -20.07 -23.43
CA PRO A 297 8.59 -20.02 -21.96
C PRO A 297 9.84 -19.27 -21.47
N TYR A 298 10.95 -19.35 -22.19
CA TYR A 298 12.18 -18.64 -21.84
C TYR A 298 12.09 -17.16 -22.22
N LEU A 299 11.45 -16.84 -23.35
CA LEU A 299 11.15 -15.46 -23.73
C LEU A 299 10.35 -14.73 -22.65
N GLN A 300 9.35 -15.40 -22.06
CA GLN A 300 8.57 -14.83 -20.96
C GLN A 300 9.44 -14.54 -19.73
N LYS A 301 10.38 -15.44 -19.38
CA LYS A 301 11.33 -15.23 -18.27
C LYS A 301 12.21 -13.99 -18.47
N VAL A 302 12.65 -13.72 -19.70
CA VAL A 302 13.50 -12.55 -20.03
C VAL A 302 12.70 -11.26 -20.30
N GLY A 303 11.40 -11.28 -20.03
CA GLY A 303 10.53 -10.11 -20.06
C GLY A 303 9.80 -9.89 -21.38
N PHE A 304 9.75 -10.85 -22.29
CA PHE A 304 8.93 -10.75 -23.51
C PHE A 304 7.45 -10.89 -23.15
N HIS A 305 6.74 -9.76 -23.20
CA HIS A 305 5.30 -9.68 -23.02
C HIS A 305 4.72 -8.92 -24.22
N SER A 306 3.53 -9.31 -24.68
CA SER A 306 2.82 -8.52 -25.68
C SER A 306 2.49 -7.16 -25.09
N ALA A 307 2.91 -6.08 -25.76
CA ALA A 307 2.35 -4.76 -25.50
C ALA A 307 0.82 -4.77 -25.65
#